data_AF-A0A820GK59-F1
#
_entry.id   AF-A0A820GK59-F1
#
_cell.length_a   1.000
_cell.length_b   1.000
_cell.length_c   1.000
_cell.angle_alpha   90.00
_cell.angle_beta   90.00
_cell.angle_gamma   90.00
#
_symmetry.space_group_name_H-M   'P 1'
#
loop_
_entity.id
_entity.type
_entity.pdbx_description
1 polymer ?
#
loop_
_entity_poly.entity_id
_entity_poly.type
_entity_poly.pdbx_seq_one_letter_code
_entity_poly.pdbx_strand_id
1 'polypeptide(L)'
;MHSFLFVGNHKSQPSQDYSRTSNINNRDDFIKRAEQDREKRELNRRQLYASIKIQSFYRRIRAQNELTRLARERTSKLIAQLQSTSFNEENLIHLANLIKFGFKPSTDANLMMSLIDSCWKHRQAIIDKLSNNNNNSSLKIAIAKLLKYTVRCLSYFESIRLPTRFIEWFTDAKSYPNENLSSQNVQILTNYFLRNIIRNGYYTQMCAVIQSKVPLNVSKESRIPAIEPIVELLARPI
;
A
#
# COMPACT_ATOMS: atom_id res chain seq x y z
N MET A 1 52.34 -47.55 -35.54
CA MET A 1 52.76 -46.17 -35.21
C MET A 1 52.92 -45.42 -36.52
N HIS A 2 51.93 -44.60 -36.90
CA HIS A 2 52.03 -43.73 -38.07
C HIS A 2 51.97 -42.27 -37.61
N SER A 3 53.06 -41.57 -37.84
CA SER A 3 53.28 -40.17 -37.49
C SER A 3 52.40 -39.26 -38.34
N PHE A 4 51.64 -38.38 -37.69
CA PHE A 4 50.96 -37.27 -38.35
C PHE A 4 51.99 -36.20 -38.72
N LEU A 5 52.32 -36.11 -40.00
CA LEU A 5 53.05 -34.97 -40.57
C LEU A 5 52.07 -33.79 -40.69
N PHE A 6 52.21 -32.82 -39.80
CA PHE A 6 51.53 -31.53 -39.85
C PHE A 6 52.07 -30.74 -41.05
N VAL A 7 51.34 -30.77 -42.17
CA VAL A 7 51.57 -29.85 -43.30
C VAL A 7 50.97 -28.51 -42.89
N GLY A 8 51.78 -27.68 -42.24
CA GLY A 8 51.41 -26.31 -41.91
C GLY A 8 51.14 -25.54 -43.19
N ASN A 9 49.88 -25.16 -43.43
CA ASN A 9 49.57 -24.14 -44.43
C ASN A 9 50.23 -22.84 -43.96
N HIS A 10 51.34 -22.49 -44.62
CA HIS A 10 52.06 -21.25 -44.44
C HIS A 10 51.10 -20.06 -44.59
N LYS A 11 51.19 -19.12 -43.66
CA LYS A 11 50.46 -17.85 -43.62
C LYS A 11 50.36 -17.24 -45.02
N SER A 12 49.15 -17.11 -45.56
CA SER A 12 48.89 -16.35 -46.77
C SER A 12 49.42 -14.93 -46.57
N GLN A 13 50.35 -14.49 -47.42
CA GLN A 13 50.76 -13.09 -47.47
C GLN A 13 49.53 -12.22 -47.77
N PRO A 14 49.41 -11.03 -47.17
CA PRO A 14 48.35 -10.10 -47.55
C PRO A 14 48.55 -9.72 -49.02
N SER A 15 47.61 -10.10 -49.90
CA SER A 15 47.58 -9.60 -51.28
C SER A 15 47.23 -8.12 -51.22
N GLN A 16 48.23 -7.29 -51.53
CA GLN A 16 48.10 -5.84 -51.49
C GLN A 16 47.63 -5.38 -52.87
N ASP A 17 46.32 -5.20 -53.03
CA ASP A 17 45.74 -4.67 -54.26
C ASP A 17 46.09 -3.18 -54.38
N TYR A 18 47.05 -2.86 -55.25
CA TYR A 18 47.43 -1.49 -55.60
C TYR A 18 46.53 -0.86 -56.68
N SER A 19 45.45 -1.54 -57.09
CA SER A 19 44.42 -1.01 -57.97
C SER A 19 43.47 -0.06 -57.23
N ARG A 20 44.02 0.99 -56.62
CA ARG A 20 43.25 2.09 -56.05
C ARG A 20 43.18 3.23 -57.06
N THR A 21 42.55 2.96 -58.19
CA THR A 21 42.21 3.95 -59.22
C THR A 21 40.99 4.74 -58.74
N SER A 22 41.24 6.00 -58.41
CA SER A 22 40.32 7.14 -58.27
C SER A 22 38.82 6.91 -58.50
N ASN A 23 38.06 6.66 -57.43
CA ASN A 23 36.64 6.99 -57.37
C ASN A 23 36.48 8.24 -56.50
N ILE A 24 36.62 9.42 -57.11
CA ILE A 24 36.37 10.72 -56.46
C ILE A 24 34.88 10.88 -56.10
N ASN A 25 34.01 9.99 -56.58
CA ASN A 25 32.61 9.86 -56.17
C ASN A 25 32.40 9.19 -54.78
N ASN A 26 33.45 8.74 -54.08
CA ASN A 26 33.29 7.98 -52.84
C ASN A 26 33.24 8.80 -51.54
N ARG A 27 33.62 10.09 -51.52
CA ARG A 27 33.68 10.83 -50.24
C ARG A 27 32.27 11.21 -49.74
N ASP A 28 31.45 11.78 -50.59
CA ASP A 28 30.09 12.17 -50.22
C ASP A 28 29.20 10.95 -49.97
N ASP A 29 29.38 9.88 -50.74
CA ASP A 29 28.72 8.59 -50.51
C ASP A 29 29.18 7.93 -49.21
N PHE A 30 30.46 8.05 -48.86
CA PHE A 30 30.99 7.60 -47.57
C PHE A 30 30.42 8.41 -46.41
N ILE A 31 30.31 9.74 -46.55
CA ILE A 31 29.70 10.61 -45.55
C ILE A 31 28.22 10.26 -45.36
N LYS A 32 27.46 10.11 -46.46
CA LYS A 32 26.04 9.69 -46.42
C LYS A 32 25.85 8.33 -45.75
N ARG A 33 26.70 7.34 -46.05
CA ARG A 33 26.66 6.03 -45.38
C ARG A 33 26.97 6.17 -43.88
N ALA A 34 27.97 6.97 -43.52
CA ALA A 34 28.32 7.21 -42.11
C ALA A 34 27.20 7.92 -41.34
N GLU A 35 26.47 8.84 -41.98
CA GLU A 35 25.29 9.50 -41.42
C GLU A 35 24.13 8.51 -41.26
N GLN A 36 23.81 7.72 -42.28
CA GLN A 36 22.79 6.67 -42.21
C GLN A 36 23.09 5.64 -41.10
N ASP A 37 24.36 5.25 -40.94
CA ASP A 37 24.79 4.35 -39.87
C ASP A 37 24.67 5.00 -38.47
N ARG A 38 24.88 6.31 -38.37
CA ARG A 38 24.63 7.05 -37.11
C ARG A 38 23.14 7.12 -36.80
N GLU A 39 22.31 7.45 -37.78
CA GLU A 39 20.85 7.48 -37.61
C GLU A 39 20.31 6.11 -37.21
N LYS A 40 20.78 5.04 -37.87
CA LYS A 40 20.40 3.66 -37.53
C LYS A 40 20.83 3.29 -36.11
N ARG A 41 22.05 3.68 -35.68
CA ARG A 41 22.51 3.46 -34.30
C ARG A 41 21.65 4.22 -33.29
N GLU A 42 21.31 5.48 -33.55
CA GLU A 42 20.47 6.26 -32.65
C GLU A 42 19.03 5.73 -32.60
N LEU A 43 18.46 5.30 -33.72
CA LEU A 43 17.17 4.62 -33.76
C LEU A 43 17.19 3.34 -32.93
N ASN A 44 18.21 2.48 -33.11
CA ASN A 44 18.36 1.26 -32.33
C ASN A 44 18.53 1.53 -30.84
N ARG A 45 19.29 2.58 -30.47
CA ARG A 45 19.42 3.02 -29.06
C ARG A 45 18.07 3.47 -28.51
N ARG A 46 17.30 4.27 -29.25
CA ARG A 46 15.96 4.71 -28.82
C ARG A 46 15.01 3.51 -28.62
N GLN A 47 15.01 2.56 -29.55
CA GLN A 47 14.20 1.34 -29.44
C GLN A 47 14.62 0.49 -28.24
N LEU A 48 15.93 0.35 -27.99
CA LEU A 48 16.45 -0.36 -26.83
C LEU A 48 16.03 0.33 -25.53
N TYR A 49 16.18 1.64 -25.42
CA TYR A 49 15.75 2.40 -24.25
C TYR A 49 14.25 2.32 -24.02
N ALA A 50 13.44 2.42 -25.08
CA ALA A 50 11.99 2.23 -24.99
C ALA A 50 11.65 0.82 -24.48
N SER A 51 12.30 -0.21 -25.01
CA SER A 51 12.13 -1.59 -24.58
C SER A 51 12.50 -1.78 -23.11
N ILE A 52 13.61 -1.23 -22.64
CA ILE A 52 14.02 -1.27 -21.23
C ILE A 52 13.00 -0.58 -20.33
N LYS A 53 12.47 0.58 -20.75
CA LYS A 53 11.43 1.31 -20.00
C LYS A 53 10.15 0.46 -19.87
N ILE A 54 9.69 -0.14 -20.96
CA ILE A 54 8.50 -1.00 -20.96
C ILE A 54 8.73 -2.23 -20.08
N GLN A 55 9.87 -2.91 -20.23
CA GLN A 55 10.19 -4.12 -19.45
C GLN A 55 10.33 -3.82 -17.96
N SER A 56 11.01 -2.74 -17.58
CA SER A 56 11.16 -2.34 -16.18
C SER A 56 9.83 -1.93 -15.55
N PHE A 57 8.99 -1.21 -16.29
CA PHE A 57 7.63 -0.88 -15.86
C PHE A 57 6.80 -2.16 -15.64
N TYR A 58 6.78 -3.07 -16.61
CA TYR A 58 6.05 -4.33 -16.49
C TYR A 58 6.53 -5.17 -15.31
N ARG A 59 7.85 -5.34 -15.15
CA ARG A 59 8.45 -6.07 -14.01
C ARG A 59 8.05 -5.45 -12.68
N ARG A 60 8.04 -4.13 -12.57
CA ARG A 60 7.59 -3.40 -11.37
C ARG A 60 6.13 -3.68 -11.06
N ILE A 61 5.23 -3.53 -12.04
CA ILE A 61 3.79 -3.75 -11.84
C ILE A 61 3.51 -5.20 -11.44
N ARG A 62 4.15 -6.17 -12.12
CA ARG A 62 4.03 -7.58 -11.78
C ARG A 62 4.49 -7.86 -10.35
N ALA A 63 5.65 -7.34 -9.95
CA ALA A 63 6.16 -7.50 -8.58
C ALA A 63 5.23 -6.86 -7.54
N GLN A 64 4.71 -5.66 -7.81
CA GLN A 64 3.76 -4.98 -6.92
C GLN A 64 2.45 -5.76 -6.76
N ASN A 65 1.93 -6.32 -7.85
CA ASN A 65 0.73 -7.15 -7.82
C ASN A 65 0.95 -8.42 -7.01
N GLU A 66 2.10 -9.09 -7.18
CA GLU A 66 2.43 -10.28 -6.42
C GLU A 66 2.61 -9.99 -4.93
N LEU A 67 3.31 -8.91 -4.57
CA LEU A 67 3.44 -8.47 -3.18
C LEU A 67 2.08 -8.14 -2.55
N THR A 68 1.19 -7.48 -3.31
CA THR A 68 -0.18 -7.18 -2.84
C THR A 68 -0.98 -8.46 -2.62
N ARG A 69 -0.89 -9.43 -3.55
CA ARG A 69 -1.55 -10.74 -3.44
C ARG A 69 -1.07 -11.49 -2.18
N LEU A 70 0.24 -11.59 -1.99
CA LEU A 70 0.86 -12.25 -0.83
C LEU A 70 0.51 -11.54 0.48
N ALA A 71 0.49 -10.20 0.49
CA ALA A 71 0.12 -9.43 1.66
C ALA A 71 -1.35 -9.69 2.05
N ARG A 72 -2.28 -9.68 1.08
CA ARG A 72 -3.70 -9.99 1.31
C ARG A 72 -3.88 -11.39 1.87
N GLU A 73 -3.23 -12.39 1.28
CA GLU A 73 -3.30 -13.78 1.74
C GLU A 73 -2.81 -13.92 3.20
N ARG A 74 -1.67 -13.29 3.53
CA ARG A 74 -1.13 -13.26 4.89
C ARG A 74 -2.04 -12.52 5.86
N THR A 75 -2.60 -11.39 5.46
CA THR A 75 -3.55 -10.62 6.28
C THR A 75 -4.78 -11.45 6.60
N SER A 76 -5.39 -12.13 5.62
CA SER A 76 -6.54 -13.00 5.85
C SER A 76 -6.23 -14.15 6.82
N LYS A 77 -5.07 -14.81 6.67
CA LYS A 77 -4.61 -15.86 7.58
C LYS A 77 -4.43 -15.37 9.02
N LEU A 78 -3.79 -14.21 9.18
CA LEU A 78 -3.56 -13.61 10.51
C LEU A 78 -4.85 -13.12 11.17
N ILE A 79 -5.81 -12.60 10.39
CA ILE A 79 -7.14 -12.26 10.90
C ILE A 79 -7.85 -13.51 11.42
N ALA A 80 -7.84 -14.60 10.65
CA ALA A 80 -8.45 -15.88 11.07
C ALA A 80 -7.79 -16.44 12.34
N GLN A 81 -6.46 -16.30 12.47
CA GLN A 81 -5.75 -16.66 13.71
C GLN A 81 -6.21 -15.79 14.88
N LEU A 82 -6.25 -14.46 14.72
CA LEU A 82 -6.75 -13.56 15.77
C LEU A 82 -8.20 -13.85 16.19
N GLN A 83 -9.03 -14.37 15.30
CA GLN A 83 -10.41 -14.77 15.64
C GLN A 83 -10.47 -16.06 16.47
N SER A 84 -9.47 -16.92 16.36
CA SER A 84 -9.48 -18.29 16.92
C SER A 84 -8.60 -18.44 18.16
N THR A 85 -7.57 -17.61 18.31
CA THR A 85 -6.60 -17.68 19.41
C THR A 85 -6.73 -16.52 20.38
N SER A 86 -6.03 -16.60 21.52
CA SER A 86 -5.85 -15.47 22.43
C SER A 86 -5.18 -14.28 21.74
N PHE A 87 -5.41 -13.08 22.27
CA PHE A 87 -4.84 -11.84 21.75
C PHE A 87 -3.31 -11.88 21.75
N ASN A 88 -2.70 -11.59 20.60
CA ASN A 88 -1.26 -11.41 20.44
C ASN A 88 -0.97 -10.02 19.84
N GLU A 89 -0.22 -9.22 20.60
CA GLU A 89 0.19 -7.85 20.23
C GLU A 89 1.02 -7.82 18.94
N GLU A 90 1.99 -8.73 18.80
CA GLU A 90 2.89 -8.78 17.64
C GLU A 90 2.12 -9.05 16.35
N ASN A 91 1.11 -9.92 16.42
CA ASN A 91 0.24 -10.22 15.27
C ASN A 91 -0.53 -8.98 14.83
N LEU A 92 -1.04 -8.17 15.76
CA LEU A 92 -1.74 -6.93 15.44
C LEU A 92 -0.81 -5.89 14.80
N ILE A 93 0.41 -5.75 15.34
CA ILE A 93 1.44 -4.86 14.78
C ILE A 93 1.83 -5.32 13.37
N HIS A 94 2.03 -6.62 13.17
CA HIS A 94 2.36 -7.19 11.87
C HIS A 94 1.22 -6.97 10.86
N LEU A 95 -0.04 -7.18 11.26
CA LEU A 95 -1.22 -6.88 10.46
C LEU A 95 -1.28 -5.41 10.03
N ALA A 96 -1.12 -4.48 10.97
CA ALA A 96 -1.12 -3.04 10.67
C ALA A 96 -0.01 -2.66 9.67
N ASN A 97 1.12 -3.38 9.69
CA ASN A 97 2.20 -3.20 8.74
C ASN A 97 1.93 -3.86 7.39
N LEU A 98 1.20 -4.97 7.32
CA LEU A 98 0.84 -5.64 6.07
C LEU A 98 -0.17 -4.83 5.26
N ILE A 99 -1.12 -4.15 5.93
CA ILE A 99 -2.15 -3.33 5.27
C ILE A 99 -1.54 -2.22 4.39
N LYS A 100 -0.30 -1.79 4.64
CA LYS A 100 0.37 -0.81 3.76
C LYS A 100 0.64 -1.34 2.34
N PHE A 101 0.66 -2.65 2.15
CA PHE A 101 0.99 -3.28 0.87
C PHE A 101 -0.26 -3.52 0.03
N GLY A 102 -0.72 -2.46 -0.62
CA GLY A 102 -1.75 -2.55 -1.67
C GLY A 102 -3.19 -2.67 -1.18
N PHE A 103 -3.47 -2.26 0.07
CA PHE A 103 -4.84 -2.14 0.56
C PHE A 103 -5.61 -1.07 -0.20
N LYS A 104 -6.75 -1.44 -0.77
CA LYS A 104 -7.66 -0.58 -1.51
C LYS A 104 -9.00 -0.52 -0.79
N PRO A 105 -9.45 0.66 -0.31
CA PRO A 105 -10.70 0.77 0.45
C PRO A 105 -11.93 0.17 -0.24
N SER A 106 -12.02 0.29 -1.56
CA SER A 106 -13.16 -0.21 -2.35
C SER A 106 -13.21 -1.74 -2.46
N THR A 107 -12.08 -2.44 -2.42
CA THR A 107 -12.05 -3.92 -2.53
C THR A 107 -11.86 -4.60 -1.19
N ASP A 108 -11.19 -3.93 -0.26
CA ASP A 108 -10.69 -4.54 0.98
C ASP A 108 -11.49 -4.09 2.22
N ALA A 109 -12.63 -3.40 2.03
CA ALA A 109 -13.52 -3.01 3.12
C ALA A 109 -13.98 -4.22 3.96
N ASN A 110 -14.36 -5.33 3.32
CA ASN A 110 -14.79 -6.52 4.05
C ASN A 110 -13.65 -7.13 4.90
N LEU A 111 -12.43 -7.15 4.37
CA LEU A 111 -11.24 -7.59 5.10
C LEU A 111 -10.99 -6.69 6.32
N MET A 112 -11.15 -5.37 6.15
CA MET A 112 -11.03 -4.41 7.24
C MET A 112 -12.14 -4.59 8.28
N MET A 113 -13.37 -4.90 7.87
CA MET A 113 -14.46 -5.22 8.80
C MET A 113 -14.14 -6.46 9.64
N SER A 114 -13.62 -7.53 9.02
CA SER A 114 -13.20 -8.73 9.76
C SER A 114 -12.10 -8.43 10.76
N LEU A 115 -11.16 -7.54 10.42
CA LEU A 115 -10.11 -7.11 11.35
C LEU A 115 -10.68 -6.29 12.51
N ILE A 116 -11.61 -5.38 12.24
CA ILE A 116 -12.29 -4.59 13.27
C ILE A 116 -13.08 -5.52 14.21
N ASP A 117 -13.78 -6.53 13.68
CA ASP A 117 -14.47 -7.55 14.48
C ASP A 117 -13.51 -8.33 15.38
N SER A 118 -12.35 -8.75 14.85
CA SER A 118 -11.31 -9.38 15.67
C SER A 118 -10.81 -8.46 16.78
N CYS A 119 -10.65 -7.17 16.49
CA CYS A 119 -10.25 -6.19 17.51
C CYS A 119 -11.35 -5.95 18.55
N TRP A 120 -12.64 -5.99 18.17
CA TRP A 120 -13.77 -5.89 19.09
C TRP A 120 -13.75 -7.02 20.13
N LYS A 121 -13.49 -8.26 19.68
CA LYS A 121 -13.39 -9.44 20.54
C LYS A 121 -12.30 -9.30 21.60
N HIS A 122 -11.16 -8.72 21.21
CA HIS A 122 -9.99 -8.56 22.08
C HIS A 122 -9.84 -7.14 22.67
N ARG A 123 -10.91 -6.33 22.67
CA ARG A 123 -10.84 -4.89 23.00
C ARG A 123 -10.20 -4.60 24.35
N GLN A 124 -10.54 -5.37 25.38
CA GLN A 124 -10.05 -5.12 26.73
C GLN A 124 -8.54 -5.36 26.80
N ALA A 125 -8.07 -6.48 26.24
CA ALA A 125 -6.65 -6.82 26.18
C ALA A 125 -5.83 -5.76 25.40
N ILE A 126 -6.40 -5.21 24.32
CA ILE A 126 -5.76 -4.13 23.56
C ILE A 126 -5.63 -2.87 24.42
N ILE A 127 -6.71 -2.46 25.10
CA ILE A 127 -6.74 -1.26 25.95
C ILE A 127 -5.80 -1.41 27.14
N ASP A 128 -5.80 -2.57 27.80
CA ASP A 128 -4.92 -2.87 28.93
C ASP A 128 -3.44 -2.81 28.50
N LYS A 129 -3.08 -3.39 27.35
CA LYS A 129 -1.71 -3.33 26.81
C LYS A 129 -1.28 -1.93 26.40
N LEU A 130 -2.22 -1.13 25.89
CA LEU A 130 -1.98 0.26 25.53
C LEU A 130 -1.81 1.16 26.77
N SER A 131 -2.43 0.78 27.88
CA SER A 131 -2.44 1.53 29.14
C SER A 131 -1.27 1.17 30.06
N ASN A 132 -0.94 -0.11 30.16
CA ASN A 132 0.07 -0.62 31.10
C ASN A 132 1.52 -0.38 30.65
N ASN A 133 1.75 -0.09 29.36
CA ASN A 133 3.09 0.05 28.82
C ASN A 133 3.29 1.43 28.19
N ASN A 134 3.68 2.39 29.02
CA ASN A 134 3.97 3.79 28.62
C ASN A 134 4.94 3.89 27.41
N ASN A 135 5.70 2.83 27.10
CA ASN A 135 6.68 2.79 26.00
C ASN A 135 6.24 1.98 24.77
N ASN A 136 5.02 1.45 24.71
CA ASN A 136 4.54 0.65 23.56
C ASN A 136 4.15 1.52 22.34
N SER A 137 5.13 2.26 21.84
CA SER A 137 5.03 3.10 20.64
C SER A 137 4.58 2.29 19.41
N SER A 138 5.03 1.03 19.29
CA SER A 138 4.68 0.14 18.18
C SER A 138 3.18 -0.17 18.11
N LEU A 139 2.56 -0.55 19.24
CA LEU A 139 1.12 -0.83 19.31
C LEU A 139 0.30 0.45 19.06
N LYS A 140 0.70 1.57 19.66
CA LYS A 140 0.07 2.87 19.43
C LYS A 140 0.11 3.26 17.94
N ILE A 141 1.24 3.08 17.27
CA ILE A 141 1.39 3.34 15.84
C ILE A 141 0.55 2.35 15.02
N ALA A 142 0.49 1.07 15.42
CA ALA A 142 -0.34 0.07 14.76
C ALA A 142 -1.82 0.46 14.81
N ILE A 143 -2.35 0.80 15.98
CA ILE A 143 -3.75 1.25 16.15
C ILE A 143 -4.00 2.51 15.34
N ALA A 144 -3.10 3.50 15.35
CA ALA A 144 -3.25 4.70 14.53
C ALA A 144 -3.31 4.39 13.02
N LYS A 145 -2.51 3.43 12.54
CA LYS A 145 -2.61 2.95 11.15
C LYS A 145 -3.97 2.30 10.90
N LEU A 146 -4.44 1.43 11.79
CA LEU A 146 -5.74 0.79 11.66
C LEU A 146 -6.88 1.81 11.60
N LEU A 147 -6.90 2.77 12.54
CA LEU A 147 -7.87 3.87 12.55
C LEU A 147 -7.87 4.66 11.25
N LYS A 148 -6.67 5.00 10.72
CA LYS A 148 -6.54 5.64 9.41
C LYS A 148 -7.20 4.83 8.29
N TYR A 149 -7.00 3.52 8.24
CA TYR A 149 -7.61 2.69 7.20
C TYR A 149 -9.10 2.49 7.42
N THR A 150 -9.56 2.38 8.68
CA THR A 150 -10.99 2.36 9.02
C THR A 150 -11.68 3.60 8.48
N VAL A 151 -11.11 4.79 8.74
CA VAL A 151 -11.62 6.06 8.22
C VAL A 151 -11.73 6.06 6.71
N ARG A 152 -10.69 5.62 6.00
CA ARG A 152 -10.68 5.55 4.53
C ARG A 152 -11.71 4.57 3.95
N CYS A 153 -12.12 3.58 4.73
CA CYS A 153 -13.12 2.59 4.34
C CYS A 153 -14.55 2.94 4.75
N LEU A 154 -14.78 4.02 5.53
CA LEU A 154 -16.09 4.32 6.13
C LEU A 154 -17.24 4.33 5.11
N SER A 155 -17.03 4.95 3.95
CA SER A 155 -18.02 5.04 2.87
C SER A 155 -18.25 3.72 2.12
N TYR A 156 -17.33 2.77 2.22
CA TYR A 156 -17.38 1.47 1.54
C TYR A 156 -17.94 0.35 2.42
N PHE A 157 -18.11 0.58 3.72
CA PHE A 157 -18.73 -0.42 4.59
C PHE A 157 -20.23 -0.53 4.33
N GLU A 158 -20.74 -1.77 4.35
CA GLU A 158 -22.18 -2.02 4.30
C GLU A 158 -22.87 -1.46 5.55
N SER A 159 -22.30 -1.75 6.73
CA SER A 159 -22.72 -1.28 8.04
C SER A 159 -21.64 -0.44 8.71
N ILE A 160 -22.02 0.75 9.17
CA ILE A 160 -21.10 1.75 9.75
C ILE A 160 -20.98 1.63 11.27
N ARG A 161 -21.88 0.88 11.92
CA ARG A 161 -21.97 0.80 13.40
C ARG A 161 -20.69 0.33 14.06
N LEU A 162 -20.09 -0.75 13.56
CA LEU A 162 -18.88 -1.30 14.16
C LEU A 162 -17.64 -0.42 13.88
N PRO A 163 -17.40 0.06 12.64
CA PRO A 163 -16.34 1.02 12.34
C PRO A 163 -16.38 2.30 13.19
N THR A 164 -17.56 2.88 13.43
CA THR A 164 -17.68 4.10 14.25
C THR A 164 -17.41 3.82 15.71
N ARG A 165 -17.93 2.71 16.26
CA ARG A 165 -17.59 2.27 17.62
C ARG A 165 -16.09 2.00 17.77
N PHE A 166 -15.46 1.38 16.78
CA PHE A 166 -14.01 1.15 16.79
C PHE A 166 -13.22 2.46 16.88
N ILE A 167 -13.64 3.50 16.15
CA ILE A 167 -13.04 4.84 16.26
C ILE A 167 -13.28 5.42 17.65
N GLU A 168 -14.49 5.27 18.18
CA GLU A 168 -14.89 5.77 19.49
C GLU A 168 -14.04 5.21 20.63
N TRP A 169 -13.73 3.90 20.64
CA TRP A 169 -12.98 3.30 21.76
C TRP A 169 -11.60 3.89 21.97
N PHE A 170 -10.96 4.36 20.90
CA PHE A 170 -9.62 4.95 20.98
C PHE A 170 -9.65 6.47 21.10
N THR A 171 -10.80 7.11 20.88
CA THR A 171 -10.93 8.57 20.94
C THR A 171 -11.68 9.06 22.17
N ASP A 172 -12.48 8.21 22.81
CA ASP A 172 -13.18 8.51 24.05
C ASP A 172 -12.34 8.16 25.27
N ALA A 173 -12.10 9.14 26.14
CA ALA A 173 -11.39 8.94 27.40
C ALA A 173 -12.12 7.93 28.32
N LYS A 174 -13.45 7.83 28.23
CA LYS A 174 -14.26 6.89 29.03
C LYS A 174 -14.00 5.42 28.71
N SER A 175 -13.43 5.13 27.54
CA SER A 175 -13.12 3.76 27.11
C SER A 175 -11.91 3.17 27.83
N TYR A 176 -11.13 4.01 28.52
CA TYR A 176 -9.93 3.59 29.24
C TYR A 176 -10.27 3.37 30.73
N PRO A 177 -9.91 2.22 31.32
CA PRO A 177 -10.08 1.99 32.75
C PRO A 177 -9.30 3.03 33.57
N ASN A 178 -9.96 3.65 34.55
CA ASN A 178 -9.37 4.70 35.39
C ASN A 178 -8.16 4.22 36.22
N GLU A 179 -7.96 2.91 36.36
CA GLU A 179 -6.92 2.31 37.18
C GLU A 179 -5.54 2.24 36.51
N ASN A 180 -5.48 2.29 35.17
CA ASN A 180 -4.26 1.95 34.43
C ASN A 180 -3.46 3.16 33.91
N LEU A 181 -4.07 4.34 33.81
CA LEU A 181 -3.43 5.55 33.29
C LEU A 181 -3.86 6.79 34.09
N SER A 182 -2.91 7.68 34.37
CA SER A 182 -3.26 9.04 34.83
C SER A 182 -4.19 9.71 33.81
N SER A 183 -5.16 10.48 34.28
CA SER A 183 -6.13 11.19 33.44
C SER A 183 -5.45 12.04 32.35
N GLN A 184 -4.26 12.59 32.64
CA GLN A 184 -3.45 13.34 31.68
C GLN A 184 -2.90 12.46 30.54
N ASN A 185 -2.46 11.23 30.84
CA ASN A 185 -1.94 10.32 29.82
C ASN A 185 -3.06 9.79 28.91
N VAL A 186 -4.25 9.52 29.46
CA VAL A 186 -5.44 9.16 28.68
C VAL A 186 -5.79 10.28 27.71
N GLN A 187 -5.78 11.55 28.16
CA GLN A 187 -6.02 12.71 27.29
C GLN A 187 -4.96 12.84 26.19
N ILE A 188 -3.68 12.65 26.49
CA ILE A 188 -2.61 12.71 25.48
C ILE A 188 -2.80 11.61 24.42
N LEU A 189 -3.19 10.40 24.84
CA LEU A 189 -3.39 9.26 23.96
C LEU A 189 -4.61 9.43 23.05
N THR A 190 -5.76 9.80 23.62
CA THR A 190 -7.00 10.07 22.87
C THR A 190 -6.80 11.22 21.88
N ASN A 191 -6.17 12.32 22.31
CA ASN A 191 -5.82 13.44 21.41
C ASN A 191 -4.89 13.02 20.27
N TYR A 192 -3.94 12.11 20.53
CA TYR A 192 -3.08 11.58 19.48
C TYR A 192 -3.87 10.83 18.41
N PHE A 193 -4.80 9.96 18.81
CA PHE A 193 -5.64 9.22 17.87
C PHE A 193 -6.63 10.13 17.14
N LEU A 194 -7.25 11.07 17.84
CA LEU A 194 -8.17 12.06 17.28
C LEU A 194 -7.48 12.91 16.20
N ARG A 195 -6.30 13.47 16.50
CA ARG A 195 -5.49 14.19 15.51
C ARG A 195 -5.10 13.30 14.34
N ASN A 196 -4.81 12.03 14.58
CA ASN A 196 -4.48 11.08 13.51
C ASN A 196 -5.65 10.88 12.54
N ILE A 197 -6.87 10.63 13.03
CA ILE A 197 -8.04 10.40 12.16
C ILE A 197 -8.46 11.65 11.41
N ILE A 198 -8.40 12.83 12.05
CA ILE A 198 -8.74 14.12 11.43
C ILE A 198 -7.81 14.38 10.25
N ARG A 199 -6.47 14.23 10.44
CA ARG A 199 -5.48 14.40 9.37
C ARG A 199 -5.64 13.41 8.22
N ASN A 200 -6.33 12.29 8.44
CA ASN A 200 -6.59 11.26 7.42
C ASN A 200 -7.98 11.36 6.78
N GLY A 201 -8.68 12.49 6.94
CA GLY A 201 -9.91 12.79 6.20
C GLY A 201 -11.18 12.25 6.86
N TYR A 202 -11.18 12.12 8.18
CA TYR A 202 -12.36 11.66 8.94
C TYR A 202 -13.65 12.41 8.59
N TYR A 203 -13.63 13.74 8.62
CA TYR A 203 -14.81 14.55 8.26
C TYR A 203 -15.26 14.35 6.82
N THR A 204 -14.32 14.29 5.87
CA THR A 204 -14.63 14.04 4.46
C THR A 204 -15.35 12.71 4.27
N GLN A 205 -14.87 11.65 4.93
CA GLN A 205 -15.46 10.32 4.82
C GLN A 205 -16.80 10.23 5.55
N MET A 206 -16.96 10.92 6.69
CA MET A 206 -18.24 11.01 7.38
C MET A 206 -19.30 11.76 6.56
N CYS A 207 -18.94 12.85 5.91
CA CYS A 207 -19.85 13.54 4.98
C CYS A 207 -20.26 12.62 3.82
N ALA A 208 -19.32 11.87 3.23
CA ALA A 208 -19.62 10.92 2.17
C ALA A 208 -20.55 9.78 2.64
N VAL A 209 -20.38 9.31 3.87
CA VAL A 209 -21.29 8.35 4.50
C VAL A 209 -22.69 8.93 4.66
N ILE A 210 -22.81 10.16 5.17
CA ILE A 210 -24.13 10.82 5.32
C ILE A 210 -24.80 10.94 3.95
N GLN A 211 -24.10 11.46 2.95
CA GLN A 211 -24.65 11.66 1.61
C GLN A 211 -25.09 10.36 0.94
N SER A 212 -24.41 9.24 1.20
CA SER A 212 -24.72 7.95 0.59
C SER A 212 -25.76 7.12 1.35
N LYS A 213 -25.86 7.28 2.67
CA LYS A 213 -26.69 6.43 3.54
C LYS A 213 -27.90 7.16 4.15
N VAL A 214 -27.92 8.49 4.11
CA VAL A 214 -29.07 9.30 4.54
C VAL A 214 -29.81 9.77 3.28
N PRO A 215 -31.03 9.27 3.02
CA PRO A 215 -31.85 9.77 1.92
C PRO A 215 -32.09 11.28 2.09
N LEU A 216 -32.03 12.07 1.01
CA LEU A 216 -32.26 13.52 1.06
C LEU A 216 -33.67 13.91 1.61
N ASN A 217 -34.60 12.95 1.68
CA ASN A 217 -35.99 13.14 2.08
C ASN A 217 -36.34 12.42 3.40
N VAL A 218 -35.47 12.44 4.42
CA VAL A 218 -35.84 11.90 5.73
C VAL A 218 -36.85 12.84 6.39
N SER A 219 -38.13 12.50 6.35
CA SER A 219 -39.13 13.10 7.25
C SER A 219 -38.67 12.89 8.70
N LYS A 220 -38.85 13.89 9.58
CA LYS A 220 -38.37 13.92 10.98
C LYS A 220 -38.74 12.70 11.83
N GLU A 221 -39.64 11.85 11.35
CA GLU A 221 -40.24 10.70 12.01
C GLU A 221 -39.51 9.36 11.74
N SER A 222 -38.61 9.29 10.75
CA SER A 222 -37.86 8.06 10.46
C SER A 222 -36.63 7.94 11.37
N ARG A 223 -36.76 7.18 12.46
CA ARG A 223 -35.62 6.75 13.28
C ARG A 223 -34.80 5.74 12.49
N ILE A 224 -33.87 6.20 11.66
CA ILE A 224 -32.90 5.32 10.99
C ILE A 224 -31.83 4.95 12.03
N PRO A 225 -31.73 3.67 12.49
CA PRO A 225 -30.83 3.27 13.59
C PRO A 225 -29.34 3.51 13.32
N ALA A 226 -28.97 3.77 12.06
CA ALA A 226 -27.61 4.05 11.64
C ALA A 226 -27.20 5.53 11.76
N ILE A 227 -28.15 6.47 11.92
CA ILE A 227 -27.88 7.92 11.96
C ILE A 227 -27.40 8.36 13.35
N GLU A 228 -27.96 7.78 14.41
CA GLU A 228 -27.66 8.18 15.79
C GLU A 228 -26.16 8.08 16.14
N PRO A 229 -25.45 6.98 15.80
CA PRO A 229 -24.00 6.91 16.02
C PRO A 229 -23.19 7.91 15.17
N ILE A 230 -23.70 8.31 14.00
CA ILE A 230 -23.03 9.25 13.09
C ILE A 230 -23.17 10.68 13.63
N VAL A 231 -24.38 11.05 14.07
CA VAL A 231 -24.66 12.37 14.66
C VAL A 231 -23.91 12.53 15.98
N GLU A 232 -23.86 11.49 16.82
CA GLU A 232 -23.09 11.52 18.06
C GLU A 232 -21.58 11.69 17.82
N LEU A 233 -21.01 11.07 16.77
CA LEU A 233 -19.59 11.22 16.42
C LEU A 233 -19.25 12.56 15.74
N LEU A 234 -20.23 13.22 15.13
CA LEU A 234 -20.08 14.55 14.51
C LEU A 234 -20.32 15.69 15.51
N ALA A 235 -21.21 15.50 16.46
CA ALA A 235 -21.52 16.48 17.51
C ALA A 235 -20.47 16.49 18.64
N ARG A 236 -19.55 15.52 18.68
CA ARG A 236 -18.47 15.51 19.66
C ARG A 236 -17.52 16.69 19.42
N PRO A 237 -17.34 17.58 20.42
CA PRO A 237 -16.32 18.59 20.33
C PRO A 237 -14.94 17.92 20.30
N ILE A 238 -14.13 18.31 19.33
CA ILE A 238 -12.69 18.02 19.27
C ILE A 238 -12.00 18.84 20.37
#